data_AF-A0A1A8JRK9-F1
#
_entry.id   AF-A0A1A8JRK9-F1
#
_cell.length_a   1.000
_cell.length_b   1.000
_cell.length_c   1.000
_cell.angle_alpha   90.00
_cell.angle_beta   90.00
_cell.angle_gamma   90.00
#
_symmetry.space_group_name_H-M   'P 1'
#
loop_
_entity.id
_entity.type
_entity.pdbx_description
1 polymer ?
#
loop_
_entity_poly.entity_id
_entity_poly.type
_entity_poly.pdbx_seq_one_letter_code
_entity_poly.pdbx_strand_id
1 'polypeptide(L)'
;MTDRKAVIKNADMSEDMQQDAVDCATQAMEKYNIEKDIAAYIKKEFDKKYNPTWHCIVGRNFGSYVTHETKHFIYFYLGQVAILLFKSG
;
A
#
# COMPACT_ATOMS: atom_id res chain seq x y z
N MET A 1 -13.51 7.70 -15.81
CA MET A 1 -12.32 7.27 -15.06
C MET A 1 -12.28 5.77 -15.17
N THR A 2 -11.21 5.18 -15.71
CA THR A 2 -11.09 3.71 -15.72
C THR A 2 -10.87 3.26 -14.28
N ASP A 3 -11.87 2.61 -13.69
CA ASP A 3 -11.76 1.98 -12.36
C ASP A 3 -10.54 1.07 -12.36
N ARG A 4 -9.48 1.49 -11.66
CA ARG A 4 -8.30 0.65 -11.45
C ARG A 4 -8.69 -0.40 -10.43
N LYS A 5 -9.20 -1.55 -10.89
CA LYS A 5 -9.61 -2.64 -10.02
C LYS A 5 -8.44 -3.08 -9.13
N ALA A 6 -8.65 -3.04 -7.82
CA ALA A 6 -7.73 -3.59 -6.85
C ALA A 6 -7.76 -5.12 -6.88
N VAL A 7 -6.58 -5.75 -6.83
CA VAL A 7 -6.43 -7.20 -6.72
C VAL A 7 -5.49 -7.48 -5.57
N ILE A 8 -6.06 -7.86 -4.42
CA ILE A 8 -5.32 -8.26 -3.23
C ILE A 8 -4.69 -9.62 -3.49
N LYS A 9 -3.37 -9.72 -3.29
CA LYS A 9 -2.59 -10.94 -3.48
C LYS A 9 -2.29 -11.63 -2.17
N ASN A 10 -2.02 -10.84 -1.12
CA ASN A 10 -1.83 -11.34 0.22
C ASN A 10 -2.12 -10.22 1.22
N ALA A 11 -2.69 -10.55 2.38
CA ALA A 11 -2.98 -9.60 3.44
C ALA A 11 -3.00 -10.30 4.80
N ASP A 12 -2.41 -9.64 5.79
CA ASP A 12 -2.58 -9.91 7.22
C ASP A 12 -2.95 -8.56 7.88
N MET A 13 -4.24 -8.22 7.84
CA MET A 13 -4.86 -7.04 8.47
C MET A 13 -6.39 -7.12 8.35
N SER A 14 -7.14 -6.26 9.06
CA SER A 14 -8.61 -6.22 8.98
C SER A 14 -9.11 -5.76 7.60
N GLU A 15 -10.31 -6.18 7.21
CA GLU A 15 -10.92 -5.77 5.93
C GLU A 15 -11.05 -4.25 5.79
N ASP A 16 -11.44 -3.56 6.87
CA ASP A 16 -11.51 -2.09 6.90
C ASP A 16 -10.14 -1.45 6.58
N MET A 17 -9.06 -1.99 7.15
CA MET A 17 -7.71 -1.49 6.90
C MET A 17 -7.23 -1.82 5.49
N GLN A 18 -7.66 -2.96 4.92
CA GLN A 18 -7.39 -3.29 3.52
C GLN A 18 -8.08 -2.31 2.58
N GLN A 19 -9.34 -1.98 2.84
CA GLN A 19 -10.08 -0.99 2.05
C GLN A 19 -9.43 0.40 2.16
N ASP A 20 -9.05 0.81 3.37
CA ASP A 20 -8.31 2.05 3.58
C ASP A 20 -6.97 2.09 2.82
N ALA A 21 -6.27 0.96 2.71
CA ALA A 21 -5.02 0.87 1.93
C ALA A 21 -5.28 1.03 0.42
N VAL A 22 -6.34 0.40 -0.09
CA VAL A 22 -6.75 0.50 -1.49
C VAL A 22 -7.19 1.92 -1.83
N ASP A 23 -7.99 2.55 -0.98
CA ASP A 23 -8.49 3.92 -1.19
C ASP A 23 -7.35 4.93 -1.12
N CYS A 24 -6.45 4.79 -0.14
CA CYS A 24 -5.27 5.62 -0.01
C CYS A 24 -4.35 5.50 -1.23
N ALA A 25 -4.11 4.28 -1.71
CA ALA A 25 -3.30 4.05 -2.91
C ALA A 25 -3.98 4.58 -4.18
N THR A 26 -5.30 4.46 -4.29
CA THR A 26 -6.07 5.02 -5.41
C THR A 26 -5.91 6.55 -5.47
N GLN A 27 -6.11 7.23 -4.34
CA GLN A 27 -5.90 8.68 -4.23
C GLN A 27 -4.45 9.09 -4.53
N ALA A 28 -3.48 8.32 -4.03
CA ALA A 28 -2.06 8.56 -4.28
C ALA A 28 -1.73 8.48 -5.79
N MET A 29 -2.28 7.49 -6.49
CA MET A 29 -2.06 7.28 -7.92
C MET A 29 -2.86 8.25 -8.82
N GLU A 30 -3.80 9.01 -8.28
CA GLU A 30 -4.46 10.12 -8.98
C GLU A 30 -3.65 11.42 -8.84
N LYS A 31 -3.00 11.61 -7.68
CA LYS A 31 -2.25 12.82 -7.35
C LYS A 31 -0.80 12.81 -7.83
N TYR A 32 -0.18 11.63 -7.89
CA TYR A 32 1.25 11.47 -8.17
C TYR A 32 1.49 10.49 -9.32
N ASN A 33 2.51 10.77 -10.13
CA ASN A 33 2.91 9.95 -11.28
C ASN A 33 4.21 9.16 -11.06
N ILE A 34 4.95 9.45 -9.98
CA ILE A 34 6.25 8.83 -9.67
C ILE A 34 6.05 7.83 -8.51
N GLU A 35 6.49 6.58 -8.66
CA GLU A 35 6.25 5.52 -7.66
C GLU A 35 6.75 5.90 -6.27
N LYS A 36 7.90 6.57 -6.20
CA LYS A 36 8.48 7.07 -4.94
C LYS A 36 7.51 8.01 -4.20
N ASP A 37 6.85 8.91 -4.92
CA ASP A 37 5.96 9.90 -4.30
C ASP A 37 4.63 9.27 -3.88
N ILE A 38 4.13 8.31 -4.67
CA ILE A 38 2.97 7.48 -4.33
C ILE A 38 3.25 6.70 -3.03
N ALA A 39 4.38 5.99 -2.96
CA ALA A 39 4.78 5.22 -1.78
C ALA A 39 4.93 6.12 -0.54
N ALA A 40 5.56 7.29 -0.71
CA ALA A 40 5.74 8.25 0.37
C ALA A 40 4.41 8.80 0.90
N TYR A 41 3.43 9.02 0.03
CA TYR A 41 2.09 9.46 0.43
C TYR A 41 1.37 8.38 1.25
N ILE A 42 1.29 7.15 0.73
CA ILE A 42 0.62 6.03 1.41
C ILE A 42 1.25 5.78 2.78
N LYS A 43 2.58 5.71 2.84
CA LYS A 43 3.33 5.54 4.09
C LYS A 43 2.96 6.62 5.13
N LYS A 44 2.96 7.90 4.73
CA LYS A 44 2.68 9.03 5.63
C LYS A 44 1.25 9.00 6.17
N GLU A 45 0.27 8.68 5.32
CA GLU A 45 -1.12 8.58 5.76
C GLU A 45 -1.32 7.40 6.72
N PHE A 46 -0.67 6.26 6.47
CA PHE A 46 -0.72 5.11 7.37
C PHE A 46 0.03 5.34 8.69
N ASP A 47 1.20 6.00 8.67
CA ASP A 47 1.90 6.43 9.89
C ASP A 47 0.99 7.34 10.74
N LYS A 48 0.28 8.26 10.10
CA LYS A 48 -0.62 9.20 10.77
C LYS A 48 -1.87 8.53 11.34
N LYS A 49 -2.48 7.59 10.59
CA LYS A 49 -3.76 6.97 10.94
C LYS A 49 -3.61 5.75 11.87
N TYR A 50 -2.56 4.96 11.69
CA TYR A 50 -2.36 3.68 12.40
C TYR A 50 -1.07 3.60 13.22
N ASN A 51 -0.49 4.77 13.51
CA ASN A 51 0.79 4.94 14.21
C ASN A 51 1.99 4.41 13.41
N PRO A 52 3.16 5.04 13.51
CA PRO A 52 4.39 4.56 12.88
C PRO A 52 4.86 3.20 13.46
N THR A 53 5.75 2.45 12.80
CA THR A 53 6.44 2.79 11.54
C THR A 53 5.99 1.92 10.37
N TRP A 54 5.32 2.53 9.39
CA TRP A 54 4.94 1.89 8.13
C TRP A 54 6.03 2.02 7.08
N HIS A 55 6.06 1.05 6.18
CA HIS A 55 6.93 0.97 5.02
C HIS A 55 6.07 0.69 3.79
N CYS A 56 6.36 1.37 2.68
CA CYS A 56 5.60 1.21 1.45
C CYS A 56 6.55 1.08 0.26
N ILE A 57 6.27 0.10 -0.61
CA ILE A 57 6.94 -0.11 -1.90
C ILE A 57 5.88 -0.08 -2.99
N VAL A 58 6.15 0.67 -4.05
CA VAL A 58 5.29 0.79 -5.22
C VAL A 58 6.14 0.53 -6.45
N GLY A 59 5.67 -0.33 -7.37
CA GLY A 59 6.42 -0.65 -8.58
C GLY A 59 5.71 -1.64 -9.49
N ARG A 60 6.11 -1.66 -10.76
CA ARG A 60 5.58 -2.61 -11.76
C ARG A 60 6.27 -3.97 -11.71
N ASN A 61 7.53 -4.01 -11.25
CA ASN A 61 8.33 -5.22 -11.23
C ASN A 61 9.30 -5.19 -10.04
N PHE A 62 9.01 -5.96 -9.00
CA PHE A 62 9.88 -6.15 -7.85
C PHE A 62 9.56 -7.47 -7.14
N GLY A 63 10.56 -8.01 -6.44
CA GLY A 63 10.40 -9.04 -5.43
C GLY A 63 10.82 -8.48 -4.07
N SER A 64 10.18 -8.95 -3.00
CA SER A 64 10.48 -8.49 -1.64
C SER A 64 10.44 -9.65 -0.65
N TYR A 65 11.38 -9.67 0.29
CA TYR A 65 11.37 -10.55 1.45
C TYR A 65 11.48 -9.66 2.69
N VAL A 66 10.39 -9.52 3.44
CA VAL A 66 10.28 -8.59 4.57
C VAL A 66 9.66 -9.26 5.78
N THR A 67 10.09 -8.84 6.97
CA THR A 67 9.41 -9.15 8.24
C THR A 67 8.46 -8.00 8.56
N HIS A 68 7.30 -8.31 9.12
CA HIS A 68 6.28 -7.32 9.48
C HIS A 68 5.65 -7.65 10.82
N GLU A 69 5.08 -6.65 11.48
CA GLU A 69 4.23 -6.81 12.64
C GLU A 69 2.90 -7.48 12.26
N THR A 70 2.41 -8.35 13.13
CA THR A 70 1.15 -9.08 12.96
C THR A 70 -0.02 -8.12 12.73
N LYS A 71 -0.93 -8.46 11.81
CA LYS A 71 -2.11 -7.68 11.41
C LYS A 71 -1.82 -6.33 10.74
N HIS A 72 -0.60 -6.12 10.24
CA HIS A 72 -0.20 -4.88 9.57
C HIS A 72 0.56 -5.13 8.26
N PHE A 73 0.03 -5.97 7.38
CA PHE A 73 0.63 -6.27 6.09
C PHE A 73 -0.41 -6.40 4.98
N ILE A 74 -0.14 -5.80 3.82
CA ILE A 74 -0.92 -5.99 2.60
C ILE A 74 -0.05 -5.89 1.35
N TYR A 75 -0.30 -6.79 0.40
CA TYR A 75 0.28 -6.78 -0.94
C TYR A 75 -0.84 -6.92 -1.97
N PHE A 76 -0.96 -5.91 -2.85
CA PHE A 76 -2.03 -5.85 -3.84
C PHE A 76 -1.58 -5.14 -5.12
N TYR A 77 -2.36 -5.33 -6.19
CA TYR A 77 -2.19 -4.62 -7.45
C TYR A 77 -3.32 -3.61 -7.65
N LEU A 78 -2.97 -2.41 -8.14
CA LEU A 78 -3.90 -1.46 -8.76
C LEU A 78 -3.53 -1.34 -10.24
N GLY A 79 -4.31 -1.99 -11.10
CA GLY A 79 -3.95 -2.14 -12.51
C GLY A 79 -2.64 -2.92 -12.67
N GLN A 80 -1.62 -2.29 -13.25
CA GLN A 80 -0.30 -2.91 -13.49
C GLN A 80 0.75 -2.57 -12.43
N VAL A 81 0.38 -1.79 -11.40
CA VAL A 81 1.28 -1.34 -10.36
C VAL A 81 1.01 -2.16 -9.10
N ALA A 82 2.06 -2.79 -8.57
CA ALA A 82 2.00 -3.49 -7.29
C ALA A 82 2.32 -2.51 -6.15
N ILE A 83 1.58 -2.65 -5.06
CA ILE A 83 1.76 -1.92 -3.80
C ILE A 83 1.97 -2.94 -2.69
N LEU A 84 3.09 -2.81 -1.99
CA LEU A 84 3.39 -3.52 -0.76
C LEU A 84 3.40 -2.50 0.37
N LEU A 85 2.60 -2.73 1.41
CA LEU A 85 2.49 -1.87 2.57
C LEU A 85 2.54 -2.74 3.83
N PHE A 86 3.47 -2.43 4.73
CA PHE A 86 3.63 -3.20 5.95
C PHE A 86 4.18 -2.36 7.09
N LYS A 87 3.92 -2.77 8.33
CA LYS A 87 4.46 -2.14 9.53
C LYS A 87 5.63 -2.95 10.09
N SER A 88 6.71 -2.26 10.47
CA SER A 88 7.86 -2.85 11.12
C SER A 88 8.65 -1.75 11.84
N GLY A 89 8.76 -1.84 13.17
CA GLY A 89 9.60 -0.93 13.97
C GLY A 89 9.50 -1.19 15.45
#